data_AF-A0A6S6SZH0-F1
#
_entry.id   AF-A0A6S6SZH0-F1
#
_cell.length_a   1.000
_cell.length_b   1.000
_cell.length_c   1.000
_cell.angle_alpha   90.00
_cell.angle_beta   90.00
_cell.angle_gamma   90.00
#
_symmetry.space_group_name_H-M   'P 1'
#
loop_
_entity.id
_entity.type
_entity.pdbx_description
1 polymer ?
#
loop_
_entity_poly.entity_id
_entity_poly.type
_entity_poly.pdbx_seq_one_letter_code
_entity_poly.pdbx_strand_id
1 'polypeptide(L)'
;MKGADLDLYNRLIAVLNHLGCDKNTSRFAKSLGVNSQNISNIYNRQTIPKLNLVAKIAVNYPNAVNYHWLLTGRGEMLRHNIFVEAVSGNKDLVTEDDKDYKVKTQEQLNTYLLQLQEKDQTIIALQSELNNAKEKTIQLLEKHLEG
;
A
#
# COMPACT_ATOMS: atom_id res chain seq x y z
N MET A 1 -21.44 28.89 2.78
CA MET A 1 -20.85 27.69 3.41
C MET A 1 -19.87 28.16 4.48
N LYS A 2 -19.80 27.52 5.66
CA LYS A 2 -18.85 27.93 6.73
C LYS A 2 -17.42 27.48 6.38
N GLY A 3 -16.40 28.04 7.06
CA GLY A 3 -14.98 27.79 6.73
C GLY A 3 -14.59 26.31 6.64
N ALA A 4 -14.90 25.52 7.69
CA ALA A 4 -14.56 24.09 7.72
C ALA A 4 -15.28 23.27 6.62
N ASP A 5 -16.52 23.63 6.29
CA ASP A 5 -17.30 22.98 5.24
C ASP A 5 -16.71 23.26 3.85
N LEU A 6 -16.22 24.49 3.64
CA LEU A 6 -15.55 24.90 2.41
C LEU A 6 -14.21 24.18 2.24
N ASP A 7 -13.45 24.01 3.30
CA ASP A 7 -12.19 23.29 3.26
C ASP A 7 -12.40 21.80 2.93
N LEU A 8 -13.39 21.16 3.55
CA LEU A 8 -13.74 19.77 3.25
C LEU A 8 -14.22 19.61 1.80
N TYR A 9 -15.03 20.55 1.32
CA TYR A 9 -15.48 20.59 -0.07
C TYR A 9 -14.29 20.64 -1.04
N ASN A 10 -13.36 21.58 -0.82
CA ASN A 10 -12.18 21.75 -1.68
C ASN A 10 -11.32 20.49 -1.72
N ARG A 11 -11.09 19.86 -0.56
CA ARG A 11 -10.33 18.60 -0.48
C ARG A 11 -11.01 17.46 -1.22
N LEU A 12 -12.34 17.34 -1.12
CA LEU A 12 -13.05 16.32 -1.88
C LEU A 12 -12.96 16.56 -3.38
N ILE A 13 -13.12 17.80 -3.83
CA ILE A 13 -12.97 18.14 -5.26
C ILE A 13 -11.58 17.75 -5.76
N ALA A 14 -10.53 18.04 -4.98
CA ALA A 14 -9.16 17.64 -5.32
C ALA A 14 -9.05 16.12 -5.49
N VAL A 15 -9.63 15.33 -4.57
CA VAL A 15 -9.68 13.87 -4.68
C VAL A 15 -10.44 13.40 -5.91
N LEU A 16 -11.63 13.93 -6.15
CA LEU A 16 -12.46 13.55 -7.30
C LEU A 16 -11.75 13.83 -8.63
N ASN A 17 -11.09 14.99 -8.74
CA ASN A 17 -10.32 15.36 -9.92
C ASN A 17 -9.09 14.44 -10.09
N HIS A 18 -8.37 14.15 -9.01
CA HIS A 18 -7.25 13.21 -9.05
C HIS A 18 -7.68 11.81 -9.55
N LEU A 19 -8.86 11.34 -9.13
CA LEU A 19 -9.43 10.07 -9.56
C LEU A 19 -10.05 10.12 -10.98
N GLY A 20 -10.00 11.26 -11.68
CA GLY A 20 -10.45 11.43 -13.06
C GLY A 20 -11.96 11.65 -13.22
N CYS A 21 -12.65 12.10 -12.17
CA CYS A 21 -14.09 12.40 -12.21
C CYS A 21 -14.43 13.59 -13.12
N ASP A 22 -13.52 14.54 -13.27
CA ASP A 22 -13.60 15.72 -14.13
C ASP A 22 -13.72 15.35 -15.63
N LYS A 23 -13.09 14.25 -16.04
CA LYS A 23 -13.09 13.78 -17.44
C LYS A 23 -14.44 13.22 -17.88
N ASN A 24 -15.12 12.48 -16.99
CA ASN A 24 -16.45 11.92 -17.27
C ASN A 24 -17.20 11.58 -15.98
N THR A 25 -17.93 12.57 -15.45
CA THR A 25 -18.65 12.45 -14.17
C THR A 25 -19.70 11.34 -14.16
N SER A 26 -20.39 11.12 -15.28
CA SER A 26 -21.43 10.08 -15.38
C SER A 26 -20.83 8.67 -15.31
N ARG A 27 -19.75 8.44 -16.04
CA ARG A 27 -19.03 7.16 -16.01
C ARG A 27 -18.41 6.90 -14.64
N PHE A 28 -17.81 7.92 -14.04
CA PHE A 28 -17.22 7.83 -12.70
C PHE A 28 -18.27 7.56 -11.61
N ALA A 29 -19.43 8.22 -11.68
CA ALA A 29 -20.54 7.94 -10.76
C ALA A 29 -20.99 6.48 -10.84
N LYS A 30 -21.09 5.93 -12.06
CA LYS A 30 -21.42 4.52 -12.28
C LYS A 30 -20.36 3.58 -11.69
N SER A 31 -19.07 3.85 -11.87
CA SER A 31 -18.01 2.98 -11.32
C SER A 31 -17.98 2.98 -9.79
N LEU A 32 -18.27 4.12 -9.16
CA LEU A 32 -18.45 4.21 -7.71
C LEU A 32 -19.80 3.64 -7.22
N GLY A 33 -20.75 3.36 -8.11
CA GLY A 33 -22.12 2.97 -7.76
C GLY A 33 -22.89 4.08 -7.04
N VAL A 34 -22.61 5.35 -7.33
CA VAL A 34 -23.33 6.51 -6.78
C VAL A 34 -24.19 7.19 -7.85
N ASN A 35 -25.22 7.91 -7.42
CA ASN A 35 -26.03 8.71 -8.34
C ASN A 35 -25.19 9.87 -8.92
N SER A 36 -25.16 10.01 -10.24
CA SER A 36 -24.47 11.10 -10.95
C SER A 36 -24.96 12.48 -10.53
N GLN A 37 -26.22 12.62 -10.12
CA GLN A 37 -26.77 13.84 -9.56
C GLN A 37 -26.09 14.26 -8.25
N ASN A 38 -25.67 13.30 -7.41
CA ASN A 38 -24.96 13.63 -6.17
C ASN A 38 -23.61 14.27 -6.49
N ILE A 39 -22.87 13.74 -7.47
CA ILE A 39 -21.59 14.33 -7.88
C ILE A 39 -21.82 15.67 -8.59
N SER A 40 -22.80 15.76 -9.48
CA SER A 40 -23.16 17.01 -10.16
C SER A 40 -23.52 18.13 -9.18
N ASN A 41 -24.28 17.82 -8.12
CA ASN A 41 -24.61 18.81 -7.09
C ASN A 41 -23.37 19.31 -6.34
N ILE A 42 -22.36 18.46 -6.12
CA ILE A 42 -21.11 18.87 -5.50
C ILE A 42 -20.39 19.89 -6.38
N TYR A 43 -20.21 19.62 -7.67
CA TYR A 43 -19.55 20.56 -8.59
C TYR A 43 -20.36 21.86 -8.80
N ASN A 44 -21.67 21.73 -9.05
CA ASN A 44 -22.50 22.87 -9.49
C ASN A 44 -23.08 23.71 -8.35
N ARG A 45 -23.30 23.10 -7.18
CA ARG A 45 -23.99 23.74 -6.05
C ARG A 45 -23.12 23.86 -4.80
N GLN A 46 -21.84 23.49 -4.90
CA GLN A 46 -20.87 23.52 -3.79
C GLN A 46 -21.44 22.90 -2.50
N THR A 47 -22.12 21.77 -2.66
CA THR A 47 -22.76 21.10 -1.52
C THR A 47 -21.75 20.30 -0.72
N ILE A 48 -21.93 20.30 0.60
CA ILE A 48 -21.18 19.43 1.50
C ILE A 48 -21.36 17.97 1.04
N PRO A 49 -20.27 17.22 0.91
CA PRO A 49 -20.36 15.85 0.49
C PRO A 49 -21.03 14.96 1.53
N LYS A 50 -21.92 14.08 1.04
CA LYS A 50 -22.53 13.06 1.88
C LYS A 50 -21.48 12.04 2.28
N LEU A 51 -21.51 11.61 3.55
CA LEU A 51 -20.62 10.57 4.08
C LEU A 51 -20.59 9.32 3.21
N ASN A 52 -21.73 8.94 2.62
CA ASN A 52 -21.83 7.80 1.70
C ASN A 52 -20.86 7.91 0.51
N LEU A 53 -20.70 9.10 -0.09
CA LEU A 53 -19.76 9.27 -1.21
C LEU A 53 -18.31 9.05 -0.77
N VAL A 54 -17.92 9.62 0.38
CA VAL A 54 -16.58 9.44 0.95
C VAL A 54 -16.32 7.97 1.26
N ALA A 55 -17.29 7.27 1.85
CA ALA A 55 -17.20 5.83 2.13
C ALA A 55 -17.05 5.00 0.85
N LYS A 56 -17.79 5.32 -0.22
CA LYS A 56 -17.66 4.62 -1.51
C LYS A 56 -16.28 4.82 -2.13
N ILE A 57 -15.73 6.04 -2.04
CA ILE A 57 -14.37 6.31 -2.50
C ILE A 57 -13.37 5.48 -1.70
N ALA A 58 -13.51 5.42 -0.37
CA ALA A 58 -12.68 4.60 0.53
C ALA A 58 -12.65 3.12 0.15
N VAL A 59 -13.81 2.55 -0.17
CA VAL A 59 -13.91 1.13 -0.55
C VAL A 59 -13.32 0.86 -1.94
N ASN A 60 -13.56 1.74 -2.92
CA ASN A 60 -13.13 1.50 -4.30
C ASN A 60 -11.66 1.91 -4.56
N TYR A 61 -11.12 2.85 -3.77
CA TYR A 61 -9.79 3.41 -3.94
C TYR A 61 -9.02 3.47 -2.60
N PRO A 62 -8.80 2.33 -1.92
CA PRO A 62 -8.25 2.30 -0.56
C PRO A 62 -6.82 2.86 -0.47
N ASN A 63 -6.02 2.70 -1.54
CA ASN A 63 -4.60 3.07 -1.57
C ASN A 63 -4.32 4.34 -2.37
N ALA A 64 -5.31 4.98 -2.98
CA ALA A 64 -5.10 6.16 -3.82
C ALA A 64 -5.02 7.46 -2.99
N VAL A 65 -5.74 7.51 -1.86
CA VAL A 65 -5.96 8.75 -1.11
C VAL A 65 -5.77 8.51 0.38
N ASN A 66 -5.19 9.51 1.05
CA ASN A 66 -5.14 9.57 2.50
C ASN A 66 -6.48 10.11 3.05
N TYR A 67 -7.31 9.22 3.60
CA TYR A 67 -8.60 9.61 4.19
C TYR A 67 -8.46 10.46 5.46
N HIS A 68 -7.33 10.38 6.17
CA HIS A 68 -7.05 11.31 7.27
C HIS A 68 -6.94 12.73 6.73
N TRP A 69 -6.13 12.95 5.69
CA TRP A 69 -6.01 14.24 5.03
C TRP A 69 -7.34 14.76 4.49
N LEU A 70 -8.14 13.90 3.86
CA LEU A 70 -9.44 14.32 3.33
C LEU A 70 -10.34 14.89 4.44
N LEU A 71 -10.38 14.25 5.61
CA LEU A 71 -11.24 14.64 6.72
C LEU A 71 -10.67 15.81 7.53
N THR A 72 -9.37 15.80 7.84
CA THR A 72 -8.74 16.74 8.78
C THR A 72 -7.97 17.86 8.11
N GLY A 73 -7.64 17.72 6.82
CA GLY A 73 -6.74 18.60 6.09
C GLY A 73 -5.26 18.46 6.47
N ARG A 74 -4.90 17.48 7.30
CA ARG A 74 -3.52 17.29 7.78
C ARG A 74 -2.81 16.17 7.02
N GLY A 75 -1.53 16.37 6.74
CA GLY A 75 -0.69 15.44 5.98
C GLY A 75 -0.80 15.65 4.46
N GLU A 76 -0.46 14.61 3.70
CA GLU A 76 -0.52 14.63 2.23
C GLU A 76 -1.82 14.02 1.70
N MET A 77 -2.30 14.51 0.55
CA MET A 77 -3.51 14.01 -0.11
C MET A 77 -3.37 12.56 -0.57
N LEU A 78 -2.23 12.22 -1.16
CA LEU A 78 -1.98 10.92 -1.75
C LEU A 78 -1.27 10.03 -0.74
N ARG A 79 -1.60 8.75 -0.75
CA ARG A 79 -0.76 7.76 -0.08
C ARG A 79 0.41 7.48 -1.00
N HIS A 80 1.59 7.92 -0.60
CA HIS A 80 2.82 7.39 -1.16
C HIS A 80 2.92 5.93 -0.69
N ASN A 81 2.65 4.99 -1.60
CA ASN A 81 3.12 3.63 -1.42
C ASN A 81 4.64 3.73 -1.54
N ILE A 82 5.31 4.02 -0.43
CA ILE A 82 6.76 3.92 -0.38
C ILE A 82 7.01 2.42 -0.52
N PHE A 83 7.29 1.98 -1.75
CA PHE A 83 8.12 0.82 -1.95
C PHE A 83 9.45 1.22 -1.33
N VAL A 84 9.63 0.84 -0.06
CA VAL A 84 10.87 1.07 0.66
C VAL A 84 11.87 0.10 0.03
N GLU A 85 12.47 0.50 -1.09
CA GLU A 85 13.86 0.16 -1.30
C GLU A 85 14.60 0.77 -0.11
N ALA A 86 15.16 -0.11 0.72
CA ALA A 86 15.75 0.24 1.98
C ALA A 86 16.90 1.23 1.79
N VAL A 87 16.65 2.52 2.03
CA VAL A 87 17.69 3.46 2.44
C VAL A 87 17.14 4.41 3.50
N SER A 88 17.42 4.01 4.75
CA SER A 88 17.60 4.80 5.97
C SER A 88 17.09 6.26 6.01
N GLY A 89 16.16 6.51 6.94
CA GLY A 89 16.16 7.74 7.73
C GLY A 89 15.03 8.74 7.45
N ASN A 90 13.87 8.54 8.07
CA ASN A 90 13.31 9.59 8.93
C ASN A 90 12.29 9.02 9.93
N LYS A 91 12.64 9.19 11.20
CA LYS A 91 11.93 8.71 12.37
C LYS A 91 11.29 9.94 12.96
N ASP A 92 10.03 10.20 12.66
CA ASP A 92 9.15 10.98 13.54
C ASP A 92 7.75 10.98 12.95
N LEU A 93 6.84 10.31 13.66
CA LEU A 93 5.39 10.51 13.77
C LEU A 93 4.84 9.23 14.40
N VAL A 94 4.92 9.13 15.73
CA VAL A 94 4.31 8.03 16.50
C VAL A 94 3.59 8.63 17.69
N THR A 95 2.26 8.68 17.62
CA THR A 95 1.40 9.06 18.75
C THR A 95 1.24 7.90 19.73
N GLU A 96 0.99 8.19 21.01
CA GLU A 96 1.15 7.23 22.11
C GLU A 96 0.21 6.00 22.10
N ASP A 97 -0.87 6.00 21.30
CA ASP A 97 -1.73 4.83 21.04
C ASP A 97 -1.14 3.81 20.05
N ASP A 98 -0.05 4.12 19.34
CA ASP A 98 0.59 3.24 18.34
C ASP A 98 1.51 2.17 18.94
N LYS A 99 1.78 2.18 20.25
CA LYS A 99 2.82 1.32 20.85
C LYS A 99 2.44 -0.16 20.82
N ASP A 100 1.17 -0.50 21.09
CA ASP A 100 0.71 -1.89 21.15
C ASP A 100 0.67 -2.54 19.75
N TYR A 101 0.21 -1.80 18.75
CA TYR A 101 0.23 -2.25 17.35
C TYR A 101 1.65 -2.38 16.80
N LYS A 102 2.56 -1.45 17.14
CA LYS A 102 3.97 -1.53 16.71
C LYS A 102 4.72 -2.70 17.32
N VAL A 103 4.47 -3.02 18.60
CA VAL A 103 5.10 -4.16 19.27
C VAL A 103 4.71 -5.46 18.58
N LYS A 104 3.42 -5.67 18.31
CA LYS A 104 2.93 -6.87 17.62
C LYS A 104 3.47 -7.01 16.19
N THR A 105 3.55 -5.90 15.44
CA THR A 105 4.13 -5.91 14.09
C THR A 105 5.64 -6.16 14.12
N GLN A 106 6.36 -5.63 15.11
CA GLN A 106 7.80 -5.86 15.26
C GLN A 106 8.13 -7.31 15.62
N GLU A 107 7.34 -7.94 16.50
CA GLU A 107 7.49 -9.35 16.85
C GLU A 107 7.24 -10.27 15.65
N GLN A 108 6.20 -9.97 14.87
CA GLN A 108 5.94 -10.69 13.61
C GLN A 108 7.10 -10.51 12.61
N LEU A 109 7.61 -9.29 12.46
CA LEU A 109 8.74 -9.02 11.57
C LEU A 109 10.00 -9.77 11.99
N ASN A 110 10.30 -9.81 13.29
CA ASN A 110 11.43 -10.58 13.83
C ASN A 110 11.25 -12.08 13.58
N THR A 111 10.03 -12.60 13.74
CA THR A 111 9.71 -14.00 13.44
C THR A 111 9.95 -14.33 11.97
N TYR A 112 9.48 -13.48 11.06
CA TYR A 112 9.73 -13.67 9.63
C TYR A 112 11.21 -13.56 9.26
N LEU A 113 11.95 -12.65 9.89
CA LEU A 113 13.38 -12.50 9.66
C LEU A 113 14.16 -13.75 10.07
N LEU A 114 13.82 -14.35 11.22
CA LEU A 114 14.43 -15.59 11.68
C LEU A 114 14.16 -16.75 10.71
N GLN A 115 12.92 -16.90 10.25
CA GLN A 115 12.55 -17.93 9.26
C GLN A 115 13.29 -17.76 7.92
N LEU A 116 13.56 -16.53 7.51
CA LEU A 116 14.33 -16.26 6.29
C LEU A 116 15.79 -16.67 6.45
N GLN A 117 16.40 -16.36 7.59
CA GLN A 117 17.77 -16.77 7.88
C GLN A 117 17.92 -18.29 7.92
N GLU A 118 16.96 -19.01 8.52
CA GLU A 118 16.95 -20.47 8.53
C GLU A 118 16.83 -21.05 7.11
N LYS A 119 16.00 -20.44 6.27
CA LYS A 119 15.87 -20.84 4.86
C LYS A 119 17.15 -20.60 4.08
N ASP A 120 17.83 -19.48 4.28
CA ASP A 120 19.11 -19.20 3.63
C ASP A 120 20.19 -20.22 4.02
N GLN A 121 20.26 -20.60 5.31
CA GLN A 121 21.16 -21.66 5.76
C GLN A 121 20.83 -23.01 5.11
N THR A 122 19.54 -23.33 4.98
CA THR A 122 19.10 -24.56 4.31
C THR A 122 19.49 -24.57 2.82
N ILE A 123 19.32 -23.43 2.13
CA ILE A 123 19.72 -23.30 0.73
C ILE A 123 21.23 -23.51 0.56
N ILE A 124 22.04 -22.91 1.44
CA ILE A 124 23.50 -23.08 1.41
C ILE A 124 23.90 -24.55 1.62
N ALA A 125 23.27 -25.24 2.58
CA ALA A 125 23.53 -26.65 2.84
C ALA A 125 23.19 -27.53 1.64
N LEU A 126 22.01 -27.35 1.03
CA LEU A 126 21.58 -28.10 -0.15
C LEU A 126 22.49 -27.84 -1.36
N GLN A 127 22.98 -26.61 -1.53
CA GLN A 127 23.95 -26.29 -2.59
C GLN A 127 25.27 -27.02 -2.39
N SER A 128 25.75 -27.11 -1.15
CA SER A 128 26.97 -27.86 -0.82
C SER A 128 26.81 -29.36 -1.08
N GLU A 129 25.70 -29.96 -0.66
CA GLU A 129 25.40 -31.37 -0.91
C GLU A 129 25.33 -31.69 -2.40
N LEU A 130 24.68 -30.82 -3.18
CA LEU A 130 24.57 -30.97 -4.63
C LEU A 130 25.95 -30.91 -5.31
N ASN A 131 26.83 -30.01 -4.86
CA ASN A 131 28.18 -29.91 -5.41
C ASN A 131 29.01 -31.16 -5.08
N ASN A 132 28.94 -31.64 -3.85
CA ASN A 132 29.60 -32.89 -3.45
C ASN A 132 29.09 -34.10 -4.24
N ALA A 133 27.78 -34.17 -4.52
CA ALA A 133 27.21 -35.23 -5.34
C ALA A 133 27.72 -35.15 -6.80
N LYS A 134 27.77 -33.94 -7.38
CA LYS A 134 28.30 -33.71 -8.73
C LYS A 134 29.77 -34.13 -8.84
N GLU A 135 30.61 -33.78 -7.88
CA GLU A 135 32.03 -34.16 -7.87
C GLU A 135 32.20 -35.69 -7.83
N LYS A 136 31.43 -36.38 -6.98
CA LYS A 136 31.45 -37.86 -6.93
C LYS A 136 31.05 -38.47 -8.27
N THR A 137 30.05 -37.92 -8.95
CA THR A 137 29.64 -38.40 -10.28
C THR A 137 30.75 -38.18 -11.32
N ILE A 138 31.41 -37.03 -11.32
CA ILE A 138 32.53 -36.74 -12.23
C ILE A 138 33.67 -37.73 -12.02
N GLN A 139 34.10 -37.95 -10.77
CA GLN A 139 35.16 -38.92 -10.44
C GLN A 139 34.83 -40.35 -10.90
N LEU A 140 33.56 -40.76 -10.78
CA LEU A 140 33.12 -42.07 -11.24
C LEU A 140 33.17 -42.19 -12.77
N LEU A 141 32.83 -41.12 -13.51
CA LEU A 141 32.91 -41.08 -14.96
C LEU A 141 34.35 -41.10 -15.46
N GLU A 142 35.25 -40.33 -14.82
CA GLU A 142 36.68 -40.33 -15.13
C GLU A 142 37.29 -41.72 -14.94
N LYS A 143 36.98 -42.39 -13.83
CA LYS A 143 37.45 -43.76 -13.56
C LYS A 143 36.98 -44.80 -14.59
N HIS A 144 35.82 -44.61 -15.22
CA HIS A 144 35.33 -45.52 -16.27
C HIS A 144 35.90 -45.21 -17.67
N LEU A 145 36.46 -44.02 -17.87
CA LEU A 145 37.10 -43.63 -19.14
C LEU A 145 38.58 -44.03 -19.19
N GLU A 146 39.21 -44.24 -18.03
CA GLU A 146 40.62 -44.62 -17.91
C GLU A 146 40.87 -46.14 -17.84
N GLY A 147 39.82 -46.97 -17.77
CA GLY A 147 39.89 -48.44 -17.71
C GLY A 147 39.35 -49.12 -18.95
#